data_AF-A0A9D5WBM0-F1
#
_entry.id   AF-A0A9D5WBM0-F1
#
_cell.length_a   1.000
_cell.length_b   1.000
_cell.length_c   1.000
_cell.angle_alpha   90.00
_cell.angle_beta   90.00
_cell.angle_gamma   90.00
#
_symmetry.space_group_name_H-M   'P 1'
#
loop_
_entity.id
_entity.type
_entity.pdbx_description
1 polymer ?
#
loop_
_entity_poly.entity_id
_entity_poly.type
_entity_poly.pdbx_seq_one_letter_code
_entity_poly.pdbx_strand_id
1 'polypeptide(L)'
;MAEEKKEPWLNWLAMTTVLFAVLATLSTFKGGSYSTKSLLFQSQASDEWAYFQSKSIKSYIYEAQKDRYESELKYSEPKLSDVQQKHYNEKIAAFGEKIKKYESEKKAIAAEAKKLEQQRDEAKNHSQAFGMAVIFLQIAILIGSISALMKKKTLWYVSIIIGIAGIFNFINGFMLFLSV
;
A
#
# COMPACT_ATOMS: atom_id res chain seq x y z
N MET A 1 -29.68 -24.00 49.17
CA MET A 1 -29.10 -23.10 48.15
C MET A 1 -29.70 -23.52 46.82
N ALA A 2 -30.60 -22.72 46.25
CA ALA A 2 -31.24 -23.07 44.99
C ALA A 2 -30.19 -23.04 43.88
N GLU A 3 -29.95 -24.18 43.23
CA GLU A 3 -29.16 -24.23 42.01
C GLU A 3 -29.84 -23.36 40.96
N GLU A 4 -29.21 -22.24 40.59
CA GLU A 4 -29.64 -21.46 39.42
C GLU A 4 -29.62 -22.41 38.22
N LYS A 5 -30.81 -22.75 37.68
CA LYS A 5 -30.92 -23.44 36.39
C LYS A 5 -30.19 -22.58 35.35
N LYS A 6 -28.98 -22.99 34.97
CA LYS A 6 -28.23 -22.36 33.88
C LYS A 6 -29.12 -22.39 32.64
N GLU A 7 -29.59 -21.23 32.22
CA GLU A 7 -30.43 -21.16 31.04
C GLU A 7 -29.59 -21.58 29.82
N PRO A 8 -30.02 -22.58 29.03
CA PRO A 8 -29.18 -23.20 28.00
C PRO A 8 -28.73 -22.22 26.89
N TRP A 9 -29.43 -21.10 26.71
CA TRP A 9 -29.04 -20.05 25.76
C TRP A 9 -27.75 -19.32 26.15
N LEU A 10 -27.38 -19.27 27.43
CA LEU A 10 -26.13 -18.66 27.88
C LEU A 10 -24.91 -19.45 27.39
N ASN A 11 -25.04 -20.78 27.26
CA ASN A 11 -23.99 -21.62 26.69
C ASN A 11 -23.80 -21.33 25.19
N TRP A 12 -24.91 -21.13 24.46
CA TRP A 12 -24.87 -20.72 23.05
C TRP A 12 -24.25 -19.33 22.88
N LEU A 13 -24.60 -18.37 23.74
CA LEU A 13 -23.98 -17.06 23.76
C LEU A 13 -22.47 -17.17 23.96
N ALA A 14 -22.02 -17.94 24.95
CA ALA A 14 -20.60 -18.14 25.23
C ALA A 14 -19.86 -18.71 24.00
N MET A 15 -20.42 -19.73 23.34
CA MET A 15 -19.84 -20.28 22.11
C MET A 15 -19.76 -19.26 20.98
N THR A 16 -20.82 -18.47 20.74
CA THR A 16 -20.81 -17.43 19.71
C THR A 16 -19.78 -16.35 19.97
N THR A 17 -19.61 -15.93 21.23
CA THR A 17 -18.61 -14.94 21.62
C THR A 17 -17.19 -15.46 21.42
N VAL A 18 -16.93 -16.72 21.77
CA VAL A 18 -15.62 -17.36 21.53
C VAL A 18 -15.33 -17.44 20.03
N LEU A 19 -16.31 -17.81 19.22
CA LEU A 19 -16.16 -17.85 17.76
C LEU A 19 -15.81 -16.45 17.20
N PHE A 20 -16.54 -15.41 17.62
CA PHE A 20 -16.24 -14.04 17.19
C PHE A 20 -14.85 -13.59 17.65
N ALA A 21 -14.43 -13.96 18.86
CA ALA A 21 -13.10 -13.63 19.37
C ALA A 21 -11.99 -14.26 18.52
N VAL A 22 -12.10 -15.55 18.18
CA VAL A 22 -11.14 -16.24 17.30
C VAL A 22 -11.07 -15.57 15.93
N LEU A 23 -12.21 -15.25 15.33
CA LEU A 23 -12.25 -14.56 14.04
C LEU A 23 -11.68 -13.14 14.11
N ALA A 24 -11.90 -12.41 15.20
CA ALA A 24 -11.34 -11.08 15.42
C ALA A 24 -9.81 -11.13 15.56
N THR A 25 -9.28 -12.12 16.26
CA THR A 25 -7.83 -12.34 16.37
C THR A 25 -7.22 -12.69 15.01
N LEU A 26 -7.85 -13.57 14.23
CA LEU A 26 -7.39 -13.91 12.88
C LEU A 26 -7.42 -12.70 11.94
N SER A 27 -8.50 -11.91 12.02
CA SER A 27 -8.65 -10.67 11.24
C SER A 27 -7.55 -9.67 11.60
N THR A 28 -7.27 -9.47 12.88
CA THR A 28 -6.20 -8.58 13.36
C THR A 28 -4.83 -9.02 12.83
N PHE A 29 -4.51 -10.33 12.92
CA PHE A 29 -3.24 -10.85 12.45
C PHE A 29 -3.06 -10.67 10.93
N LYS A 30 -4.08 -11.01 10.13
CA LYS A 30 -4.03 -10.85 8.68
C LYS A 30 -4.03 -9.39 8.26
N GLY A 31 -4.93 -8.57 8.82
CA GLY A 31 -4.99 -7.14 8.56
C GLY A 31 -3.66 -6.43 8.87
N GLY A 32 -3.01 -6.82 9.98
CA GLY A 32 -1.68 -6.35 10.34
C GLY A 32 -0.61 -6.75 9.33
N SER A 33 -0.58 -8.02 8.89
CA SER A 33 0.37 -8.49 7.87
C SER A 33 0.23 -7.73 6.55
N TYR A 34 -1.01 -7.50 6.09
CA TYR A 34 -1.26 -6.71 4.87
C TYR A 34 -0.89 -5.23 5.04
N SER A 35 -1.11 -4.65 6.23
CA SER A 35 -0.66 -3.29 6.56
C SER A 35 0.88 -3.17 6.50
N THR A 36 1.60 -4.15 7.06
CA THR A 36 3.06 -4.19 6.95
C THR A 36 3.52 -4.32 5.51
N LYS A 37 2.86 -5.16 4.70
CA LYS A 37 3.17 -5.28 3.27
C LYS A 37 2.93 -3.99 2.50
N SER A 38 1.83 -3.28 2.76
CA SER A 38 1.55 -2.01 2.09
C SER A 38 2.60 -0.96 2.45
N LEU A 39 3.02 -0.88 3.72
CA LEU A 39 4.13 -0.02 4.14
C LEU A 39 5.44 -0.37 3.43
N LEU A 40 5.76 -1.67 3.33
CA LEU A 40 6.96 -2.12 2.64
C LEU A 40 6.95 -1.72 1.16
N PHE A 41 5.85 -2.00 0.44
CA PHE A 41 5.72 -1.62 -0.96
C PHE A 41 5.73 -0.11 -1.16
N GLN A 42 5.15 0.66 -0.23
CA GLN A 42 5.21 2.11 -0.26
C GLN A 42 6.65 2.62 -0.09
N SER A 43 7.44 2.00 0.80
CA SER A 43 8.86 2.35 0.99
C SER A 43 9.65 2.05 -0.27
N GLN A 44 9.49 0.85 -0.85
CA GLN A 44 10.17 0.46 -2.08
C GLN A 44 9.80 1.36 -3.26
N ALA A 45 8.51 1.70 -3.42
CA ALA A 45 8.08 2.65 -4.45
C ALA A 45 8.70 4.04 -4.25
N SER A 46 8.83 4.49 -2.99
CA SER A 46 9.48 5.75 -2.66
C SER A 46 10.97 5.73 -3.02
N ASP A 47 11.66 4.62 -2.76
CA ASP A 47 13.07 4.44 -3.12
C ASP A 47 13.27 4.49 -4.65
N GLU A 48 12.39 3.83 -5.41
CA GLU A 48 12.42 3.88 -6.88
C GLU A 48 12.14 5.30 -7.42
N TRP A 49 11.18 6.02 -6.83
CA TRP A 49 10.94 7.42 -7.20
C TRP A 49 12.12 8.34 -6.85
N ALA A 50 12.80 8.10 -5.74
CA ALA A 50 14.02 8.83 -5.39
C ALA A 50 15.15 8.51 -6.39
N TYR A 51 15.26 7.26 -6.83
CA TYR A 51 16.24 6.86 -7.84
C TYR A 51 15.93 7.49 -9.21
N PHE A 52 14.66 7.52 -9.62
CA PHE A 52 14.19 8.24 -10.80
C PHE A 52 14.57 9.73 -10.75
N GLN A 53 14.36 10.38 -9.61
CA GLN A 53 14.70 11.79 -9.41
C GLN A 53 16.21 12.02 -9.55
N SER A 54 17.03 11.17 -8.91
CA SER A 54 18.49 11.22 -9.03
C SER A 54 18.96 11.08 -10.50
N LYS A 55 18.38 10.14 -11.24
CA LYS A 55 18.66 9.95 -12.68
C LYS A 55 18.21 11.15 -13.52
N SER A 56 17.06 11.73 -13.20
CA SER A 56 16.54 12.93 -13.87
C SER A 56 17.47 14.11 -13.68
N ILE A 57 17.96 14.34 -12.46
CA ILE A 57 18.95 15.39 -12.18
C ILE A 57 20.25 15.15 -12.96
N LYS A 58 20.77 13.91 -13.00
CA LYS A 58 21.96 13.57 -13.79
C LYS A 58 21.74 13.83 -15.29
N SER A 59 20.59 13.44 -15.82
CA SER A 59 20.22 13.70 -17.22
C SER A 59 20.17 15.19 -17.52
N TYR A 60 19.54 15.98 -16.64
CA TYR A 60 19.45 17.43 -16.78
C TYR A 60 20.83 18.12 -16.74
N ILE A 61 21.76 17.63 -15.90
CA ILE A 61 23.14 18.12 -15.89
C ILE A 61 23.84 17.85 -17.23
N TYR A 62 23.65 16.67 -17.82
CA TYR A 62 24.24 16.36 -19.13
C TYR A 62 23.61 17.17 -20.27
N GLU A 63 22.31 17.44 -20.18
CA GLU A 63 21.59 18.31 -21.11
C GLU A 63 22.11 19.75 -21.03
N ALA A 64 22.21 20.32 -19.82
CA ALA A 64 22.79 21.64 -19.62
C ALA A 64 24.26 21.74 -20.10
N GLN A 65 25.06 20.68 -19.90
CA GLN A 65 26.43 20.63 -20.44
C GLN A 65 26.44 20.60 -21.97
N LYS A 66 25.58 19.78 -22.58
CA LYS A 66 25.42 19.70 -24.03
C LYS A 66 25.01 21.05 -24.62
N ASP A 67 24.02 21.70 -24.04
CA ASP A 67 23.52 23.02 -24.46
C ASP A 67 24.60 24.11 -24.35
N ARG A 68 25.45 24.03 -23.31
CA ARG A 68 26.62 24.91 -23.17
C ARG A 68 27.61 24.74 -24.31
N TYR A 69 27.98 23.49 -24.64
CA TYR A 69 28.89 23.22 -25.77
C TYR A 69 28.28 23.61 -27.12
N GLU A 70 26.98 23.38 -27.33
CA GLU A 70 26.27 23.79 -28.55
C GLU A 70 26.21 25.31 -28.69
N SER A 71 25.97 26.03 -27.59
CA SER A 71 25.98 27.50 -27.57
C SER A 71 27.38 28.06 -27.84
N GLU A 72 28.41 27.48 -27.23
CA GLU A 72 29.81 27.90 -27.41
C GLU A 72 30.28 27.65 -28.86
N LEU A 73 29.85 26.56 -29.48
CA LEU A 73 30.09 26.27 -30.90
C LEU A 73 29.41 27.30 -31.82
N LYS A 74 28.19 27.75 -31.47
CA LYS A 74 27.37 28.63 -32.31
C LYS A 74 27.75 30.11 -32.20
N TYR A 75 28.16 30.57 -31.02
CA TYR A 75 28.36 31.99 -30.72
C TYR A 75 29.81 32.39 -30.40
N SER A 76 30.80 31.49 -30.52
CA SER A 76 32.22 31.87 -30.34
C SER A 76 32.72 32.82 -31.44
N GLU A 77 33.27 33.96 -31.03
CA GLU A 77 34.04 34.87 -31.89
C GLU A 77 35.42 35.18 -31.28
N PRO A 78 36.54 35.01 -32.03
CA PRO A 78 36.61 34.45 -33.38
C PRO A 78 36.22 32.96 -33.43
N LYS A 79 35.82 32.46 -34.60
CA LYS A 79 35.39 31.06 -34.77
C LYS A 79 36.45 30.09 -34.24
N LEU A 80 36.00 29.09 -33.50
CA LEU A 80 36.83 28.01 -32.95
C LEU A 80 37.61 27.29 -34.07
N SER A 81 38.84 26.85 -33.78
CA SER A 81 39.67 26.05 -34.70
C SER A 81 39.00 24.71 -35.03
N ASP A 82 39.28 24.13 -36.20
CA ASP A 82 38.75 22.82 -36.64
C ASP A 82 38.95 21.70 -35.61
N VAL A 83 40.06 21.73 -34.88
CA VAL A 83 40.35 20.78 -33.80
C VAL A 83 39.40 20.95 -32.62
N GLN A 84 39.08 22.19 -32.26
CA GLN A 84 38.17 22.52 -31.16
C GLN A 84 36.71 22.20 -31.52
N GLN A 85 36.31 22.49 -32.76
CA GLN A 85 34.96 22.16 -33.25
C GLN A 85 34.72 20.64 -33.24
N LYS A 86 35.70 19.84 -33.70
CA LYS A 86 35.62 18.37 -33.63
C LYS A 86 35.50 17.88 -32.18
N HIS A 87 36.32 18.41 -31.28
CA HIS A 87 36.25 18.04 -29.86
C HIS A 87 34.88 18.33 -29.24
N TYR A 88 34.28 19.48 -29.56
CA TYR A 88 32.96 19.85 -29.02
C TYR A 88 31.85 18.98 -29.61
N ASN A 89 31.90 18.68 -30.90
CA ASN A 89 30.96 17.76 -31.55
C ASN A 89 31.03 16.34 -30.95
N GLU A 90 32.23 15.83 -30.64
CA GLU A 90 32.40 14.54 -29.95
C GLU A 90 31.76 14.57 -28.55
N LYS A 91 31.96 15.65 -27.79
CA LYS A 91 31.34 15.82 -26.46
C LYS A 91 29.81 15.88 -26.54
N ILE A 92 29.27 16.64 -27.50
CA ILE A 92 27.83 16.76 -27.75
C ILE A 92 27.23 15.39 -28.07
N ALA A 93 27.86 14.61 -28.96
CA ALA A 93 27.41 13.27 -29.31
C ALA A 93 27.43 12.33 -28.08
N ALA A 94 28.53 12.33 -27.32
CA ALA A 94 28.68 11.51 -26.12
C ALA A 94 27.64 11.85 -25.02
N PHE A 95 27.31 13.13 -24.83
CA PHE A 95 26.26 13.53 -23.90
C PHE A 95 24.87 13.16 -24.42
N GLY A 96 24.63 13.30 -25.73
CA GLY A 96 23.38 12.87 -26.36
C GLY A 96 23.08 11.38 -26.16
N GLU A 97 24.10 10.52 -26.27
CA GLU A 97 23.95 9.08 -25.97
C GLU A 97 23.62 8.81 -24.50
N LYS A 98 24.31 9.49 -23.57
CA LYS A 98 24.05 9.36 -22.12
C LYS A 98 22.64 9.80 -21.75
N ILE A 99 22.15 10.89 -22.33
CA ILE A 99 20.78 11.39 -22.12
C ILE A 99 19.77 10.33 -22.60
N LYS A 100 19.94 9.80 -23.83
CA LYS A 100 19.06 8.74 -24.36
C LYS A 100 19.06 7.49 -23.48
N LYS A 101 20.23 7.07 -22.98
CA LYS A 101 20.35 5.96 -22.03
C LYS A 101 19.57 6.24 -20.75
N TYR A 102 19.77 7.39 -20.12
CA TYR A 102 19.04 7.73 -18.90
C TYR A 102 17.53 7.88 -19.10
N GLU A 103 17.07 8.39 -20.25
CA GLU A 103 15.64 8.39 -20.59
C GLU A 103 15.05 6.99 -20.60
N SER A 104 15.75 6.02 -21.19
CA SER A 104 15.30 4.62 -21.19
C SER A 104 15.29 3.99 -19.78
N GLU A 105 16.33 4.23 -18.98
CA GLU A 105 16.42 3.73 -17.60
C GLU A 105 15.31 4.33 -16.72
N LYS A 106 15.06 5.64 -16.85
CA LYS A 106 14.00 6.36 -16.13
C LYS A 106 12.62 5.76 -16.39
N LYS A 107 12.32 5.38 -17.64
CA LYS A 107 11.03 4.74 -17.97
C LYS A 107 10.87 3.38 -17.30
N ALA A 108 11.94 2.59 -17.24
CA ALA A 108 11.93 1.30 -16.55
C ALA A 108 11.70 1.48 -15.03
N ILE A 109 12.44 2.40 -14.40
CA ILE A 109 12.31 2.73 -12.98
C ILE A 109 10.88 3.20 -12.66
N ALA A 110 10.32 4.09 -13.48
CA ALA A 110 8.96 4.59 -13.29
C ALA A 110 7.90 3.48 -13.44
N ALA A 111 8.12 2.51 -14.33
CA ALA A 111 7.22 1.36 -14.46
C ALA A 111 7.29 0.45 -13.23
N GLU A 112 8.48 0.23 -12.68
CA GLU A 112 8.69 -0.55 -11.46
C GLU A 112 8.07 0.12 -10.23
N ALA A 113 8.29 1.44 -10.06
CA ALA A 113 7.67 2.23 -9.00
C ALA A 113 6.14 2.12 -9.03
N LYS A 114 5.52 2.25 -10.22
CA LYS A 114 4.07 2.10 -10.38
C LYS A 114 3.56 0.69 -10.07
N LYS A 115 4.34 -0.34 -10.41
CA LYS A 115 3.99 -1.72 -10.05
C LYS A 115 3.98 -1.93 -8.53
N LEU A 116 4.95 -1.34 -7.83
CA LEU A 116 5.00 -1.36 -6.37
C LEU A 116 3.83 -0.60 -5.75
N GLU A 117 3.41 0.53 -6.34
CA GLU A 117 2.22 1.27 -5.91
C GLU A 117 0.94 0.44 -6.07
N GLN A 118 0.80 -0.32 -7.16
CA GLN A 118 -0.33 -1.24 -7.34
C GLN A 118 -0.36 -2.32 -6.27
N GLN A 119 0.80 -2.93 -5.96
CA GLN A 119 0.92 -3.93 -4.91
C GLN A 119 0.65 -3.35 -3.52
N ARG A 120 1.07 -2.10 -3.27
CA ARG A 120 0.72 -1.34 -2.06
C ARG A 120 -0.79 -1.20 -1.94
N ASP A 121 -1.46 -0.75 -3.00
CA ASP A 121 -2.90 -0.45 -2.97
C ASP A 121 -3.73 -1.72 -2.78
N GLU A 122 -3.35 -2.81 -3.43
CA GLU A 122 -3.96 -4.13 -3.20
C GLU A 122 -3.81 -4.58 -1.73
N ALA A 123 -2.60 -4.50 -1.19
CA ALA A 123 -2.34 -4.86 0.21
C ALA A 123 -3.11 -3.95 1.18
N LYS A 124 -3.22 -2.65 0.87
CA LYS A 124 -3.99 -1.69 1.67
C LYS A 124 -5.47 -2.05 1.69
N ASN A 125 -6.05 -2.41 0.55
CA ASN A 125 -7.47 -2.77 0.46
C ASN A 125 -7.79 -4.03 1.29
N HIS A 126 -6.94 -5.06 1.22
CA HIS A 126 -7.05 -6.23 2.09
C HIS A 126 -6.97 -5.83 3.58
N SER A 127 -5.99 -5.00 3.94
CA SER A 127 -5.80 -4.55 5.33
C SER A 127 -7.03 -3.81 5.87
N GLN A 128 -7.62 -2.92 5.07
CA GLN A 128 -8.81 -2.15 5.43
C GLN A 128 -10.04 -3.05 5.63
N ALA A 129 -10.26 -4.02 4.74
CA ALA A 129 -11.37 -4.97 4.89
C ALA A 129 -11.25 -5.81 6.18
N PHE A 130 -10.04 -6.30 6.50
CA PHE A 130 -9.80 -6.97 7.78
C PHE A 130 -9.99 -6.04 8.98
N GLY A 131 -9.59 -4.77 8.88
CA GLY A 131 -9.84 -3.76 9.92
C GLY A 131 -11.34 -3.59 10.21
N MET A 132 -12.16 -3.49 9.16
CA MET A 132 -13.62 -3.43 9.31
C MET A 132 -14.20 -4.69 9.96
N ALA A 133 -13.70 -5.87 9.58
CA ALA A 133 -14.09 -7.14 10.21
C ALA A 133 -13.80 -7.14 11.71
N VAL A 134 -12.62 -6.69 12.13
CA VAL A 134 -12.24 -6.57 13.55
C VAL A 134 -13.22 -5.68 14.30
N ILE A 135 -13.54 -4.49 13.75
CA ILE A 135 -14.45 -3.53 14.40
C ILE A 135 -15.83 -4.17 14.65
N PHE A 136 -16.45 -4.76 13.62
CA PHE A 136 -17.76 -5.39 13.77
C PHE A 136 -17.74 -6.58 14.75
N LEU A 137 -16.71 -7.43 14.67
CA LEU A 137 -16.59 -8.58 15.58
C LEU A 137 -16.38 -8.15 17.03
N GLN A 138 -15.59 -7.10 17.28
CA GLN A 138 -15.40 -6.55 18.63
C GLN A 138 -16.70 -5.94 19.20
N ILE A 139 -17.46 -5.21 18.38
CA ILE A 139 -18.78 -4.67 18.79
C ILE A 139 -19.73 -5.83 19.11
N ALA A 140 -19.73 -6.90 18.32
CA ALA A 140 -20.54 -8.09 18.58
C ALA A 140 -20.16 -8.74 19.92
N ILE A 141 -18.87 -8.90 20.22
CA ILE A 141 -18.38 -9.44 21.50
C ILE A 141 -18.80 -8.56 22.68
N LEU A 142 -18.68 -7.24 22.55
CA LEU A 142 -19.11 -6.26 23.57
C LEU A 142 -20.61 -6.38 23.87
N ILE A 143 -21.45 -6.40 22.83
CA ILE A 143 -22.91 -6.54 23.00
C ILE A 143 -23.26 -7.92 23.56
N GLY A 144 -22.58 -8.98 23.13
CA GLY A 144 -22.74 -10.33 23.69
C GLY A 144 -22.40 -10.38 25.18
N SER A 145 -21.34 -9.67 25.60
CA SER A 145 -20.94 -9.57 27.00
C SER A 145 -21.98 -8.84 27.85
N ILE A 146 -22.52 -7.72 27.34
CA ILE A 146 -23.61 -6.97 27.98
C ILE A 146 -24.89 -7.83 28.05
N SER A 147 -25.18 -8.60 26.99
CA SER A 147 -26.33 -9.51 26.95
C SER A 147 -26.25 -10.58 28.03
N ALA A 148 -25.06 -11.11 28.32
CA ALA A 148 -24.85 -12.09 29.39
C ALA A 148 -25.05 -11.47 30.78
N LEU A 149 -24.51 -10.26 31.01
CA LEU A 149 -24.65 -9.53 32.28
C LEU A 149 -26.11 -9.14 32.57
N MET A 150 -26.82 -8.63 31.56
CA MET A 150 -28.20 -8.18 31.72
C MET A 150 -29.22 -9.33 31.64
N LYS A 151 -28.78 -10.57 31.37
CA LYS A 151 -29.63 -11.74 31.09
C LYS A 151 -30.75 -11.44 30.05
N LYS A 152 -30.48 -10.57 29.06
CA LYS A 152 -31.46 -10.13 28.04
C LYS A 152 -31.19 -10.75 26.67
N LYS A 153 -32.02 -11.73 26.26
CA LYS A 153 -31.90 -12.43 24.97
C LYS A 153 -31.96 -11.52 23.73
N THR A 154 -32.65 -10.38 23.81
CA THR A 154 -32.75 -9.43 22.68
C THR A 154 -31.39 -8.86 22.29
N LEU A 155 -30.53 -8.57 23.25
CA LEU A 155 -29.17 -8.07 23.00
C LEU A 155 -28.29 -9.14 22.36
N TRP A 156 -28.49 -10.40 22.70
CA TRP A 156 -27.79 -11.51 22.06
C TRP A 156 -28.10 -11.58 20.56
N TYR A 157 -29.38 -11.48 20.15
CA TYR A 157 -29.74 -11.45 18.73
C TYR A 157 -29.11 -10.26 17.98
N VAL A 158 -29.06 -9.08 18.61
CA VAL A 158 -28.37 -7.91 18.02
C VAL A 158 -26.88 -8.19 17.83
N SER A 159 -26.22 -8.83 18.81
CA SER A 159 -24.82 -9.21 18.69
C SER A 159 -24.58 -10.20 17.55
N ILE A 160 -25.50 -11.14 17.31
CA ILE A 160 -25.41 -12.09 16.20
C ILE A 160 -25.49 -11.36 14.85
N ILE A 161 -26.43 -10.44 14.67
CA ILE A 161 -26.58 -9.68 13.41
C ILE A 161 -25.31 -8.91 13.09
N ILE A 162 -24.74 -8.21 14.08
CA ILE A 162 -23.50 -7.46 13.92
C ILE A 162 -22.31 -8.42 13.68
N GLY A 163 -22.27 -9.55 14.39
CA GLY A 163 -21.25 -10.58 14.21
C GLY A 163 -21.26 -11.19 12.81
N ILE A 164 -22.44 -11.42 12.24
CA ILE A 164 -22.60 -11.88 10.84
C ILE A 164 -22.03 -10.84 9.87
N ALA A 165 -22.30 -9.55 10.08
CA ALA A 165 -21.68 -8.49 9.27
C ALA A 165 -20.14 -8.50 9.41
N GLY A 166 -19.61 -8.77 10.61
CA GLY A 166 -18.18 -8.95 10.83
C GLY A 166 -17.59 -10.17 10.10
N ILE A 167 -18.27 -11.31 10.13
CA ILE A 167 -17.87 -12.53 9.38
C ILE A 167 -17.87 -12.26 7.88
N PHE A 168 -18.88 -11.55 7.37
CA PHE A 168 -18.94 -11.18 5.96
C PHE A 168 -17.74 -10.30 5.56
N ASN A 169 -17.39 -9.30 6.38
CA ASN A 169 -16.19 -8.49 6.15
C ASN A 169 -14.90 -9.29 6.26
N PHE A 170 -14.83 -10.30 7.15
CA PHE A 170 -13.68 -11.19 7.26
C PHE A 170 -13.46 -12.00 5.98
N ILE A 171 -14.54 -12.57 5.43
CA ILE A 171 -14.50 -13.28 4.14
C ILE A 171 -14.13 -12.31 3.01
N ASN A 172 -14.70 -11.11 3.02
CA ASN A 172 -14.34 -10.06 2.07
C ASN A 172 -12.85 -9.66 2.18
N GLY A 173 -12.25 -9.69 3.37
CA GLY A 173 -10.82 -9.46 3.55
C GLY A 173 -9.93 -10.47 2.80
N PHE A 174 -10.40 -11.71 2.62
CA PHE A 174 -9.70 -12.72 1.82
C PHE A 174 -9.98 -12.61 0.32
N MET A 175 -11.24 -12.40 -0.06
CA MET A 175 -11.67 -12.47 -1.46
C MET A 175 -11.72 -11.11 -2.18
N LEU A 176 -11.68 -10.01 -1.45
CA LEU A 176 -11.75 -8.63 -1.97
C LEU A 176 -12.97 -8.39 -2.89
N PHE A 177 -14.11 -9.01 -2.57
CA PHE A 177 -15.33 -8.97 -3.39
C PHE A 177 -15.98 -7.58 -3.44
N LEU A 178 -15.81 -6.78 -2.38
CA LEU A 178 -16.19 -5.38 -2.29
C LEU A 178 -14.91 -4.54 -2.22
N SER A 179 -14.31 -4.28 -3.39
CA SER A 179 -13.36 -3.18 -3.54
C SER A 179 -14.18 -1.88 -3.66
N VAL A 180 -14.48 -1.25 -2.53
CA VAL A 180 -14.97 0.14 -2.48
C VAL A 180 -13.79 1.07 -2.27
#